data_AF-A0A3P7RNN2-F1
#
_entry.id   AF-A0A3P7RNN2-F1
#
_cell.length_a   1.000
_cell.length_b   1.000
_cell.length_c   1.000
_cell.angle_alpha   90.00
_cell.angle_beta   90.00
_cell.angle_gamma   90.00
#
_symmetry.space_group_name_H-M   'P 1'
#
loop_
_entity.id
_entity.type
_entity.pdbx_description
1 polymer ?
#
loop_
_entity_poly.entity_id
_entity_poly.type
_entity_poly.pdbx_seq_one_letter_code
_entity_poly.pdbx_strand_id
1 'polypeptide(L)'
;MNHFCRRLHGPCNVLIAVEAFCEILHQSAHVIMAYFMFTEQYLIPAGRCFHFQLIPSFGMNVGTFLNLSIGIDRIFSIIFPFFYSNVSRLVYLPVTTIPALCYGAAIMLATYALLDEQ
;
A
#
# COMPACT_ATOMS: atom_id res chain seq x y z
N MET A 1 0.49 -19.74 23.35
CA MET A 1 0.20 -18.88 22.17
C MET A 1 1.14 -17.68 22.06
N ASN A 2 1.42 -16.94 23.16
CA ASN A 2 2.23 -15.71 23.15
C ASN A 2 3.71 -15.87 22.73
N HIS A 3 4.28 -17.09 22.78
CA HIS A 3 5.67 -17.34 22.39
C HIS A 3 5.88 -17.45 20.87
N PHE A 4 4.82 -17.71 20.10
CA PHE A 4 4.87 -17.86 18.64
C PHE A 4 4.85 -16.50 17.93
N CYS A 5 3.99 -15.57 18.39
CA CYS A 5 3.89 -14.21 17.86
C CYS A 5 5.22 -13.44 17.98
N ARG A 6 5.98 -13.65 19.06
CA ARG A 6 7.25 -12.94 19.29
C ARG A 6 8.38 -13.38 18.34
N ARG A 7 8.30 -14.61 17.79
CA ARG A 7 9.20 -15.11 16.72
C ARG A 7 8.74 -14.71 15.32
N LEU A 8 7.53 -14.15 15.20
CA LEU A 8 6.94 -13.68 13.96
C LEU A 8 7.38 -12.24 13.60
N HIS A 9 8.07 -11.49 14.48
CA HIS A 9 8.54 -10.13 14.20
C HIS A 9 9.81 -10.08 13.31
N GLY A 10 9.77 -10.79 12.19
CA GLY A 10 10.70 -10.58 11.09
C GLY A 10 10.36 -9.28 10.35
N PRO A 11 11.34 -8.62 9.69
CA PRO A 11 11.11 -7.39 8.94
C PRO A 11 10.04 -7.57 7.85
N CYS A 12 10.03 -8.73 7.21
CA CYS A 12 9.03 -9.12 6.21
C CYS A 12 7.59 -9.16 6.77
N ASN A 13 7.39 -9.63 8.00
CA ASN A 13 6.04 -9.72 8.57
C ASN A 13 5.48 -8.36 9.01
N VAL A 14 6.36 -7.40 9.33
CA VAL A 14 5.93 -6.00 9.52
C VAL A 14 5.48 -5.42 8.18
N LEU A 15 6.23 -5.65 7.10
CA LEU A 15 5.83 -5.18 5.75
C LEU A 15 4.50 -5.79 5.32
N ILE A 16 4.26 -7.08 5.57
CA ILE A 16 2.97 -7.74 5.29
C ILE A 16 1.84 -7.11 6.11
N ALA A 17 2.07 -6.74 7.38
CA ALA A 17 1.05 -6.07 8.17
C ALA A 17 0.70 -4.67 7.63
N VAL A 18 1.70 -3.92 7.15
CA VAL A 18 1.48 -2.62 6.51
C VAL A 18 0.77 -2.78 5.17
N GLU A 19 1.15 -3.77 4.37
CA GLU A 19 0.49 -4.08 3.09
C GLU A 19 -0.97 -4.50 3.30
N ALA A 20 -1.26 -5.36 4.27
CA ALA A 20 -2.62 -5.74 4.61
C ALA A 20 -3.47 -4.52 5.05
N PHE A 21 -2.87 -3.57 5.78
CA PHE A 21 -3.55 -2.32 6.13
C PHE A 21 -3.83 -1.46 4.88
N CYS A 22 -2.89 -1.36 3.95
CA CYS A 22 -3.09 -0.69 2.65
C CYS A 22 -4.22 -1.34 1.84
N GLU A 23 -4.32 -2.67 1.83
CA GLU A 23 -5.39 -3.39 1.15
C GLU A 23 -6.77 -3.16 1.80
N ILE A 24 -6.85 -3.05 3.13
CA ILE A 24 -8.08 -2.67 3.83
C ILE A 24 -8.53 -1.27 3.40
N LEU A 25 -7.59 -0.30 3.33
CA LEU A 25 -7.89 1.04 2.83
C LEU A 25 -8.35 1.02 1.37
N HIS A 26 -7.70 0.23 0.52
CA HIS A 26 -8.10 0.05 -0.87
C HIS A 26 -9.52 -0.54 -0.97
N GLN A 27 -9.84 -1.61 -0.23
CA GLN A 27 -11.17 -2.23 -0.23
C GLN A 27 -12.28 -1.28 0.22
N SER A 28 -11.97 -0.29 1.06
CA SER A 28 -12.95 0.72 1.46
C SER A 28 -13.52 1.51 0.28
N ALA A 29 -12.78 1.65 -0.84
CA ALA A 29 -13.30 2.24 -2.08
C ALA A 29 -14.53 1.52 -2.61
N HIS A 30 -14.49 0.18 -2.60
CA HIS A 30 -15.61 -0.63 -3.09
C HIS A 30 -16.85 -0.46 -2.20
N VAL A 31 -16.66 -0.29 -0.89
CA VAL A 31 -17.76 -0.02 0.05
C VAL A 31 -18.38 1.35 -0.22
N ILE A 32 -17.54 2.37 -0.43
CA ILE A 32 -17.99 3.74 -0.75
C ILE A 32 -18.76 3.74 -2.08
N MET A 33 -18.21 3.07 -3.10
CA MET A 33 -18.83 2.96 -4.42
C MET A 33 -20.19 2.24 -4.34
N ALA A 34 -20.26 1.12 -3.62
CA ALA A 34 -21.51 0.39 -3.40
C ALA A 34 -22.57 1.27 -2.72
N TYR A 35 -22.20 2.06 -1.70
CA TYR A 35 -23.11 2.98 -1.03
C TYR A 35 -23.74 3.99 -2.00
N PHE A 36 -22.94 4.61 -2.87
CA PHE A 36 -23.45 5.58 -3.85
C PHE A 36 -24.32 4.93 -4.93
N MET A 37 -24.01 3.70 -5.34
CA MET A 37 -24.85 2.93 -6.26
C MET A 37 -26.24 2.65 -5.66
N PHE A 38 -26.31 2.22 -4.40
CA PHE A 38 -27.59 1.91 -3.74
C PHE A 38 -28.41 3.16 -3.38
N THR A 39 -27.77 4.32 -3.23
CA THR A 39 -28.44 5.59 -2.92
C THR A 39 -28.87 6.34 -4.20
N GLU A 40 -28.72 5.73 -5.38
CA GLU A 40 -29.04 6.31 -6.69
C GLU A 40 -28.34 7.67 -6.96
N GLN A 41 -27.21 7.94 -6.29
CA GLN A 41 -26.43 9.16 -6.49
C GLN A 41 -25.31 8.92 -7.51
N TYR A 42 -25.69 8.68 -8.76
CA TYR A 42 -24.75 8.36 -9.84
C TYR A 42 -24.01 9.59 -10.41
N LEU A 43 -24.54 10.80 -10.22
CA LEU A 43 -24.01 12.07 -10.76
C LEU A 43 -23.15 12.83 -9.74
N ILE A 44 -22.18 12.17 -9.11
CA ILE A 44 -21.25 12.84 -8.20
C ILE A 44 -20.22 13.61 -9.06
N PRO A 45 -19.99 14.91 -8.81
CA PRO A 45 -18.94 15.66 -9.49
C PRO A 45 -17.57 14.98 -9.34
N ALA A 46 -16.78 14.96 -10.41
CA ALA A 46 -15.49 14.27 -10.46
C ALA A 46 -14.55 14.64 -9.30
N GLY A 47 -14.49 15.92 -8.92
CA GLY A 47 -13.67 16.38 -7.78
C GLY A 47 -14.11 15.82 -6.42
N ARG A 48 -15.41 15.65 -6.19
CA ARG A 48 -15.94 15.04 -4.95
C ARG A 48 -15.66 13.54 -4.92
N CYS A 49 -15.85 12.86 -6.04
CA CYS A 49 -15.51 11.44 -6.20
C CYS A 49 -14.01 11.22 -5.95
N PHE A 50 -13.16 12.05 -6.55
CA PHE A 50 -11.70 11.99 -6.37
C PHE A 50 -11.31 12.14 -4.90
N HIS A 51 -11.92 13.07 -4.15
CA HIS A 51 -11.63 13.22 -2.72
C HIS A 51 -11.98 11.97 -1.89
N PHE A 52 -13.10 11.30 -2.18
CA PHE A 52 -13.44 10.04 -1.50
C PHE A 52 -12.50 8.89 -1.90
N GLN A 53 -12.07 8.87 -3.16
CA GLN A 53 -11.21 7.84 -3.72
C GLN A 53 -9.71 8.09 -3.44
N LEU A 54 -9.34 9.28 -2.96
CA LEU A 54 -7.96 9.71 -2.72
C LEU A 54 -7.24 8.79 -1.73
N ILE A 55 -7.85 8.55 -0.58
CA ILE A 55 -7.28 7.69 0.48
C ILE A 55 -7.17 6.23 0.02
N PRO A 56 -8.23 5.60 -0.54
CA PRO A 56 -8.12 4.24 -1.06
C PRO A 56 -7.11 4.08 -2.20
N SER A 57 -7.06 5.03 -3.14
CA SER A 57 -6.13 4.99 -4.27
C SER A 57 -4.67 5.17 -3.83
N PHE A 58 -4.42 6.00 -2.80
CA PHE A 58 -3.11 6.06 -2.20
C PHE A 58 -2.72 4.72 -1.56
N GLY A 59 -3.64 4.12 -0.80
CA GLY A 59 -3.47 2.79 -0.20
C GLY A 59 -3.12 1.72 -1.24
N MET A 60 -3.84 1.67 -2.35
CA MET A 60 -3.60 0.74 -3.46
C MET A 60 -2.20 0.90 -4.09
N ASN A 61 -1.78 2.14 -4.38
CA ASN A 61 -0.47 2.40 -5.01
C ASN A 61 0.68 2.02 -4.08
N VAL A 62 0.58 2.39 -2.80
CA VAL A 62 1.59 2.05 -1.78
C VAL A 62 1.60 0.55 -1.53
N GLY A 63 0.44 -0.08 -1.40
CA GLY A 63 0.27 -1.53 -1.20
C GLY A 63 0.84 -2.34 -2.35
N THR A 64 0.58 -1.94 -3.60
CA THR A 64 1.12 -2.63 -4.79
C THR A 64 2.65 -2.63 -4.82
N PHE A 65 3.29 -1.50 -4.52
CA PHE A 65 4.75 -1.41 -4.48
C PHE A 65 5.35 -2.18 -3.29
N LEU A 66 4.68 -2.14 -2.12
CA LEU A 66 5.07 -2.92 -0.96
C LEU A 66 4.97 -4.42 -1.23
N ASN A 67 3.90 -4.87 -1.89
CA ASN A 67 3.72 -6.27 -2.27
C ASN A 67 4.83 -6.76 -3.21
N LEU A 68 5.21 -5.94 -4.20
CA LEU A 68 6.37 -6.23 -5.05
C LEU A 68 7.66 -6.35 -4.24
N SER A 69 7.89 -5.41 -3.31
CA SER A 69 9.08 -5.40 -2.45
C SER A 69 9.14 -6.63 -1.54
N ILE A 70 8.00 -7.07 -0.98
CA ILE A 70 7.88 -8.30 -0.19
C ILE A 70 8.14 -9.53 -1.06
N GLY A 71 7.64 -9.56 -2.29
CA GLY A 71 7.93 -10.65 -3.23
C GLY A 71 9.42 -10.79 -3.53
N ILE A 72 10.09 -9.67 -3.78
CA ILE A 72 11.55 -9.63 -4.00
C ILE A 72 12.30 -10.07 -2.74
N ASP A 73 11.91 -9.59 -1.56
CA ASP A 73 12.47 -10.01 -0.25
C ASP A 73 12.45 -11.54 -0.09
N ARG A 74 11.28 -12.15 -0.37
CA ARG A 74 11.09 -13.60 -0.25
C ARG A 74 11.97 -14.37 -1.23
N ILE A 75 12.07 -13.90 -2.48
CA ILE A 75 12.94 -14.52 -3.49
C ILE A 75 14.42 -14.43 -3.07
N PHE A 76 14.86 -13.25 -2.60
CA PHE A 76 16.24 -13.06 -2.13
C PHE A 76 16.56 -13.92 -0.91
N SER A 77 15.63 -14.07 0.03
CA SER A 77 15.82 -14.95 1.19
C SER A 77 15.97 -16.42 0.81
N ILE A 78 15.37 -16.85 -0.30
CA ILE A 78 15.46 -18.24 -0.78
C ILE A 78 16.75 -18.46 -1.57
N ILE A 79 17.11 -17.52 -2.46
CA ILE A 79 18.28 -17.66 -3.34
C ILE A 79 19.59 -17.36 -2.60
N PHE A 80 19.61 -16.37 -1.70
CA PHE A 80 20.81 -15.89 -1.02
C PHE A 80 20.65 -15.82 0.51
N PRO A 81 20.46 -16.96 1.19
CA PRO A 81 20.21 -16.99 2.65
C PRO A 81 21.37 -16.42 3.47
N PHE A 82 22.62 -16.58 3.03
CA PHE A 82 23.80 -16.08 3.75
C PHE A 82 23.93 -14.55 3.70
N PHE A 83 23.58 -13.90 2.58
CA PHE A 83 23.61 -12.44 2.47
C PHE A 83 22.47 -11.80 3.25
N TYR A 84 21.29 -12.45 3.25
CA TYR A 84 20.10 -11.96 3.94
C TYR A 84 20.30 -11.82 5.45
N SER A 85 21.07 -12.73 6.07
CA SER A 85 21.37 -12.70 7.51
C SER A 85 22.14 -11.45 7.97
N ASN A 86 22.83 -10.75 7.05
CA ASN A 86 23.70 -9.62 7.38
C ASN A 86 23.04 -8.25 7.17
N VAL A 87 21.82 -8.21 6.61
CA VAL A 87 21.12 -6.96 6.34
C VAL A 87 20.43 -6.45 7.61
N SER A 88 20.71 -5.21 7.99
CA SER A 88 20.12 -4.60 9.17
C SER A 88 18.65 -4.20 8.92
N ARG A 89 17.76 -4.62 9.83
CA ARG A 89 16.31 -4.37 9.76
C ARG A 89 15.96 -2.87 9.73
N LEU A 90 16.77 -2.05 10.39
CA LEU A 90 16.56 -0.60 10.51
C LEU A 90 16.78 0.15 9.19
N VAL A 91 17.62 -0.39 8.30
CA VAL A 91 17.89 0.20 6.98
C VAL A 91 16.93 -0.36 5.94
N TYR A 92 16.60 -1.65 6.04
CA TYR A 92 15.76 -2.34 5.07
C TYR A 92 14.32 -1.81 4.99
N LEU A 93 13.70 -1.57 6.16
CA LEU A 93 12.33 -1.04 6.25
C LEU A 93 12.17 0.32 5.54
N PRO A 94 12.94 1.37 5.87
CA PRO A 94 12.77 2.68 5.22
C PRO A 94 13.15 2.62 3.74
N VAL A 95 14.16 1.84 3.35
CA VAL A 95 14.56 1.70 1.94
C VAL A 95 13.45 1.12 1.06
N THR A 96 12.57 0.28 1.62
CA THR A 96 11.45 -0.33 0.87
C THR A 96 10.15 0.48 0.97
N THR A 97 9.88 1.13 2.10
CA THR A 97 8.66 1.94 2.30
C THR A 97 8.75 3.34 1.71
N ILE A 98 9.91 4.01 1.79
CA ILE A 98 10.05 5.39 1.27
C ILE A 98 9.78 5.48 -0.24
N PRO A 99 10.32 4.60 -1.10
CA PRO A 99 10.02 4.64 -2.54
C PRO A 99 8.54 4.39 -2.83
N ALA A 100 7.90 3.50 -2.06
CA ALA A 100 6.47 3.21 -2.18
C ALA A 100 5.62 4.46 -1.91
N LEU A 101 5.95 5.18 -0.83
CA LEU A 101 5.28 6.43 -0.46
C LEU A 101 5.54 7.53 -1.49
N CYS A 102 6.77 7.68 -1.97
CA CYS A 102 7.12 8.64 -3.01
C CYS A 102 6.37 8.34 -4.32
N TYR A 103 6.29 7.08 -4.72
CA TYR A 103 5.55 6.65 -5.92
C TYR A 103 4.05 6.93 -5.78
N GLY A 104 3.45 6.56 -4.65
CA GLY A 104 2.04 6.86 -4.36
C GLY A 104 1.75 8.36 -4.39
N ALA A 105 2.61 9.18 -3.79
CA ALA A 105 2.48 10.63 -3.80
C ALA A 105 2.62 11.22 -5.21
N ALA A 106 3.58 10.73 -6.02
CA ALA A 106 3.79 11.19 -7.39
C ALA A 106 2.58 10.91 -8.29
N ILE A 107 2.02 9.70 -8.21
CA ILE A 107 0.80 9.32 -8.95
C ILE A 107 -0.39 10.20 -8.54
N MET A 108 -0.54 10.49 -7.24
CA MET A 108 -1.63 11.34 -6.75
C MET A 108 -1.50 12.79 -7.22
N LEU A 109 -0.29 13.35 -7.18
CA LEU A 109 -0.02 14.70 -7.70
C LEU A 109 -0.26 14.79 -9.21
N ALA A 110 0.17 13.79 -9.97
CA ALA A 110 -0.11 13.72 -11.40
C ALA A 110 -1.62 13.65 -11.68
N THR A 111 -2.36 12.88 -10.89
CA THR A 111 -3.82 12.76 -11.03
C THR A 111 -4.53 14.06 -10.68
N TYR A 112 -4.07 14.78 -9.65
CA TYR A 112 -4.61 16.08 -9.29
C TYR A 112 -4.37 17.12 -10.40
N ALA A 113 -3.16 17.15 -10.98
CA ALA A 113 -2.85 18.04 -12.09
C ALA A 113 -3.75 17.77 -13.31
N LEU A 114 -4.01 16.49 -13.63
CA LEU A 114 -4.91 16.11 -14.72
C LEU A 114 -6.38 16.47 -14.46
N LEU A 115 -6.81 16.51 -13.19
CA LEU A 115 -8.17 16.93 -12.82
C LEU A 115 -8.36 18.45 -12.89
N ASP A 116 -7.31 19.24 -12.69
CA ASP A 116 -7.36 20.71 -12.81
C ASP A 116 -7.49 21.16 -14.27
N GLU A 117 -7.01 20.32 -15.22
CA GLU A 117 -7.13 20.58 -16.66
C GLU A 117 -8.48 20.19 -17.28
N GLN A 118 -9.39 19.52 -16.54
CA GLN A 118 -10.73 19.11 -17.00
C GLN A 118 -11.85 20.02 -16.50
#